data_AF-A0A3D5E8P6-F1
#
_entry.id   AF-A0A3D5E8P6-F1
#
_cell.length_a   1.000
_cell.length_b   1.000
_cell.length_c   1.000
_cell.angle_alpha   90.00
_cell.angle_beta   90.00
_cell.angle_gamma   90.00
#
_symmetry.space_group_name_H-M   'P 1'
#
loop_
_entity.id
_entity.type
_entity.pdbx_description
1 polymer ?
#
loop_
_entity_poly.entity_id
_entity_poly.type
_entity_poly.pdbx_seq_one_letter_code
_entity_poly.pdbx_strand_id
1 'polypeptide(L)'
;QGRAGVDSTIIGARTLQQLESNLSALAVELETDEFEALDEVSKPTLSFPIPFLEMAHNLMHAGATVDGLPSESPPLLPESDEERY
;
A
#
# COMPACT_ATOMS: atom_id res chain seq x y z
N GLN A 1 17.24 2.31 6.32
CA GLN A 1 17.89 1.06 5.86
C GLN A 1 16.86 -0.06 5.97
N GLY A 2 16.93 -1.10 5.14
CA GLY A 2 16.09 -2.30 5.31
C GLY A 2 14.76 -2.37 4.53
N ARG A 3 14.45 -1.42 3.65
CA ARG A 3 13.32 -1.52 2.71
C ARG A 3 13.83 -1.64 1.29
N ALA A 4 13.15 -2.45 0.48
CA ALA A 4 13.49 -2.60 -0.94
C ALA A 4 13.41 -1.25 -1.66
N GLY A 5 14.43 -0.94 -2.48
CA GLY A 5 14.50 0.31 -3.25
C GLY A 5 15.05 1.53 -2.50
N VAL A 6 15.50 1.38 -1.24
CA VAL A 6 16.13 2.48 -0.48
C VAL A 6 17.65 2.26 -0.41
N ASP A 7 18.41 2.94 -1.27
CA ASP A 7 19.88 2.86 -1.29
C ASP A 7 20.57 3.80 -0.29
N SER A 8 19.98 4.97 -0.01
CA SER A 8 20.55 5.96 0.90
C SER A 8 19.46 6.71 1.66
N THR A 9 19.73 7.05 2.91
CA THR A 9 18.85 7.86 3.76
C THR A 9 19.53 9.20 4.02
N ILE A 10 18.90 10.29 3.58
CA ILE A 10 19.39 11.65 3.81
C ILE A 10 19.07 12.05 5.25
N ILE A 11 20.09 12.48 5.99
CA ILE A 11 19.95 12.95 7.38
C ILE A 11 20.30 14.43 7.49
N GLY A 12 19.56 15.15 8.35
CA GLY A 12 19.88 16.53 8.73
C GLY A 12 20.46 16.57 10.15
N ALA A 13 21.54 17.32 10.35
CA ALA A 13 22.12 17.56 11.67
C ALA A 13 22.64 19.00 11.77
N ARG A 14 22.25 19.71 12.84
CA ARG A 14 22.71 21.09 13.13
C ARG A 14 23.79 21.13 14.21
N THR A 15 24.04 20.01 14.88
CA THR A 15 25.07 19.84 15.89
C THR A 15 25.83 18.54 15.66
N LEU A 16 27.06 18.46 16.16
CA LEU A 16 27.86 17.24 16.08
C LEU A 16 27.17 16.06 16.78
N GLN A 17 26.57 16.31 17.94
CA GLN A 17 25.83 15.29 18.68
C GLN A 17 24.65 14.71 17.88
N GLN A 18 23.92 15.55 17.12
CA GLN A 18 22.86 15.04 16.24
C GLN A 18 23.40 14.14 15.14
N LEU A 19 24.53 14.51 14.55
CA LEU A 19 25.19 13.70 13.53
C LEU A 19 25.63 12.35 14.10
N GLU A 20 26.30 12.34 15.25
CA GLU A 20 26.76 11.12 15.92
C GLU A 20 25.58 10.20 16.28
N SER A 21 24.48 10.77 16.78
CA SER A 21 23.26 10.03 17.09
C SER A 21 22.65 9.41 15.83
N ASN A 22 22.50 10.19 14.73
CA ASN A 22 21.99 9.68 13.46
C ASN A 22 22.88 8.55 12.90
N LEU A 23 24.21 8.70 12.96
CA LEU A 23 25.16 7.69 12.47
C LEU A 23 25.11 6.40 13.30
N SER A 24 24.73 6.47 14.58
CA SER A 24 24.56 5.29 15.41
C SER A 24 23.45 4.37 14.90
N ALA A 25 22.49 4.89 14.12
CA ALA A 25 21.43 4.08 13.48
C ALA A 25 21.97 3.11 12.41
N LEU A 26 23.21 3.28 11.93
CA LEU A 26 23.83 2.35 10.98
C LEU A 26 24.08 0.96 11.57
N ALA A 27 24.16 0.85 12.90
CA ALA A 27 24.35 -0.42 13.60
C ALA A 27 23.02 -1.05 14.06
N VAL A 28 21.88 -0.41 13.78
CA VAL A 28 20.56 -0.93 14.13
C VAL A 28 20.11 -1.88 13.04
N GLU A 29 19.95 -3.15 13.41
CA GLU A 29 19.29 -4.18 12.62
C GLU A 29 18.00 -4.54 13.34
N LEU A 30 16.89 -4.52 12.61
CA LEU A 30 15.57 -4.87 13.14
C LEU A 30 15.20 -6.26 12.66
N GLU A 31 14.60 -7.04 13.56
CA GLU A 31 14.05 -8.34 13.24
C GLU A 31 12.69 -8.22 12.53
N THR A 32 12.21 -9.34 11.98
CA THR A 32 10.98 -9.35 11.16
C THR A 32 9.75 -8.91 11.96
N ASP A 33 9.63 -9.39 13.19
CA ASP A 33 8.56 -9.06 14.13
C ASP A 33 8.60 -7.59 14.58
N GLU A 34 9.79 -7.00 14.71
CA GLU A 34 9.93 -5.56 14.96
C GLU A 34 9.48 -4.72 13.75
N PHE A 35 9.81 -5.14 12.54
CA PHE A 35 9.30 -4.50 11.32
C PHE A 35 7.77 -4.62 11.19
N GLU A 36 7.20 -5.78 11.47
CA GLU A 36 5.75 -6.00 11.47
C GLU A 36 5.05 -5.09 12.49
N ALA A 37 5.60 -5.00 13.70
CA ALA A 37 5.06 -4.11 14.72
C ALA A 37 5.10 -2.63 14.26
N LEU A 38 6.20 -2.19 13.63
CA LEU A 38 6.31 -0.83 13.07
C LEU A 38 5.34 -0.60 11.90
N ASP A 39 5.14 -1.59 11.03
CA ASP A 39 4.21 -1.49 9.90
C ASP A 39 2.76 -1.37 10.38
N GLU A 40 2.35 -2.14 11.38
CA GLU A 40 0.99 -2.08 11.92
C GLU A 40 0.69 -0.73 12.57
N VAL A 41 1.60 -0.20 13.41
CA VAL A 41 1.36 1.09 14.08
C VAL A 41 1.50 2.30 13.16
N SER A 42 2.23 2.17 12.04
CA SER A 42 2.44 3.25 11.08
C SER A 42 1.48 3.19 9.88
N LYS A 43 0.62 2.16 9.79
CA LYS A 43 -0.31 1.97 8.69
C LYS A 43 -1.21 3.20 8.50
N PRO A 44 -1.14 3.89 7.34
CA PRO A 44 -1.94 5.08 7.12
C PRO A 44 -3.39 4.72 6.81
N THR A 45 -4.33 5.54 7.26
CA THR A 45 -5.70 5.51 6.73
C THR A 45 -5.70 6.15 5.35
N LEU A 46 -5.93 5.34 4.31
CA LEU A 46 -5.96 5.81 2.93
C LEU A 46 -7.33 6.43 2.61
N SER A 47 -7.32 7.61 2.00
CA SER A 47 -8.55 8.29 1.56
C SER A 47 -9.08 7.72 0.26
N PHE A 48 -10.36 7.97 -0.02
CA PHE A 48 -10.95 7.72 -1.34
C PHE A 48 -10.09 8.40 -2.43
N PRO A 49 -9.81 7.74 -3.57
CA PRO A 49 -10.36 6.45 -4.00
C PRO A 49 -9.50 5.23 -3.66
N ILE A 50 -8.38 5.36 -2.95
CA ILE A 50 -7.35 4.32 -2.89
C ILE A 50 -7.91 2.96 -2.41
N PRO A 51 -8.64 2.85 -1.27
CA PRO A 51 -9.20 1.56 -0.85
C PRO A 51 -10.28 1.03 -1.80
N PHE A 52 -11.00 1.91 -2.50
CA PHE A 52 -12.02 1.51 -3.46
C PHE A 52 -11.43 0.85 -4.71
N LEU A 53 -10.21 1.25 -5.12
CA LEU A 53 -9.55 0.71 -6.31
C LEU A 53 -9.29 -0.80 -6.22
N GLU A 54 -9.13 -1.35 -5.00
CA GLU A 54 -8.97 -2.80 -4.81
C GLU A 54 -10.18 -3.59 -5.34
N MET A 55 -11.39 -3.04 -5.23
CA MET A 55 -12.63 -3.67 -5.70
C MET A 55 -13.19 -3.05 -7.00
N ALA A 56 -12.62 -1.93 -7.45
CA ALA A 56 -13.09 -1.22 -8.64
C ALA A 56 -13.11 -2.08 -9.91
N HIS A 57 -12.22 -3.08 -10.02
CA HIS A 57 -12.16 -3.98 -11.17
C HIS A 57 -13.47 -4.73 -11.43
N ASN A 58 -14.25 -5.06 -10.39
CA ASN A 58 -15.58 -5.68 -10.52
C ASN A 58 -16.59 -4.75 -11.20
N LEU A 59 -16.51 -3.45 -10.92
CA LEU A 59 -17.39 -2.45 -11.52
C LEU A 59 -16.99 -2.07 -12.94
N MET A 60 -15.69 -2.06 -13.23
CA MET A 60 -15.17 -1.58 -14.52
C MET A 60 -15.26 -2.63 -15.64
N HIS A 61 -15.12 -3.91 -15.30
CA HIS A 61 -14.89 -4.96 -16.30
C HIS A 61 -16.08 -5.92 -16.50
N ALA A 62 -17.15 -5.78 -15.71
CA ALA A 62 -18.43 -6.47 -15.92
C ALA A 62 -18.31 -7.99 -16.16
N GLY A 63 -17.44 -8.68 -15.42
CA GLY A 63 -17.19 -10.12 -15.56
C GLY A 63 -16.02 -10.49 -16.48
N ALA A 64 -15.42 -9.52 -17.18
CA ALA A 64 -14.25 -9.76 -18.02
C ALA A 64 -12.98 -9.98 -17.19
N THR A 65 -12.06 -10.76 -17.74
CA THR A 65 -10.69 -10.88 -17.22
C THR A 65 -9.78 -9.91 -17.96
N VAL A 66 -9.11 -9.02 -17.24
CA VAL A 66 -8.17 -8.03 -17.78
C VAL A 66 -6.81 -8.24 -17.12
N ASP A 67 -5.75 -8.35 -17.91
CA ASP A 67 -4.37 -8.60 -17.43
C ASP A 67 -4.25 -9.81 -16.47
N GLY A 68 -5.06 -10.84 -16.67
CA GLY A 68 -5.10 -12.05 -15.84
C GLY A 68 -5.86 -11.89 -14.52
N LEU A 69 -6.42 -10.71 -14.23
CA LEU A 69 -7.28 -10.45 -13.08
C LEU A 69 -8.75 -10.62 -13.50
N PRO A 70 -9.48 -11.61 -12.96
CA PRO A 70 -10.90 -11.75 -13.23
C PRO A 70 -11.68 -10.63 -12.53
N SER A 71 -12.86 -10.33 -13.05
CA SER A 71 -13.85 -9.49 -12.39
C SER A 71 -15.18 -10.23 -12.27
N GLU A 72 -16.03 -9.79 -11.36
CA GLU A 72 -17.38 -10.29 -11.18
C GLU A 72 -18.40 -9.20 -11.55
N SER A 73 -19.44 -9.58 -12.30
CA SER A 73 -20.59 -8.71 -12.48
C SER A 73 -21.47 -8.77 -11.22
N PRO A 74 -21.78 -7.63 -10.57
CA PRO A 74 -22.67 -7.63 -9.42
C PRO A 74 -24.03 -8.27 -9.75
N PRO A 75 -24.57 -9.16 -8.90
CA PRO A 75 -25.89 -9.80 -9.13
C PRO A 75 -27.08 -8.83 -9.15
N LEU A 76 -26.86 -7.57 -8.76
CA LEU A 76 -27.87 -6.53 -8.74
C LEU A 76 -28.06 -5.86 -10.12
N LEU A 77 -27.13 -6.07 -11.05
CA LEU A 77 -27.23 -5.48 -12.38
C LEU A 77 -28.21 -6.27 -13.26
N PRO A 78 -28.95 -5.59 -14.15
CA PRO A 78 -29.82 -6.28 -15.10
C PRO A 78 -28.99 -7.17 -16.04
N GLU A 79 -29.41 -8.42 -16.18
CA GLU A 79 -28.74 -9.42 -17.03
C GLU A 79 -29.15 -9.28 -18.50
N SER A 80 -30.29 -8.63 -18.75
CA SER A 80 -30.83 -8.43 -20.10
C SER A 80 -31.49 -7.07 -20.27
N ASP A 81 -31.74 -6.67 -21.51
CA ASP A 81 -32.45 -5.43 -21.82
C ASP A 81 -33.91 -5.44 -21.33
N GLU A 82 -34.51 -6.63 -21.13
CA GLU A 82 -35.88 -6.76 -20.61
C GLU A 82 -36.01 -6.35 -19.14
N GLU A 83 -34.90 -6.37 -18.38
CA GLU A 83 -34.84 -5.98 -16.98
C GLU A 83 -34.56 -4.48 -16.78
N ARG A 84 -34.34 -3.73 -17.88
CA ARG A 84 -34.15 -2.28 -17.85
C ARG A 84 -35.51 -1.58 -17.88
N TYR A 85 -35.70 -0.62 -16.97
CA TYR A 85 -36.93 0.17 -16.83
C TYR A 85 -37.10 1.26 -17.90
#